data_AF-A0AAW2D8M1-F1
#
_entry.id   AF-A0AAW2D8M1-F1
#
_cell.length_a   1.000
_cell.length_b   1.000
_cell.length_c   1.000
_cell.angle_alpha   90.00
_cell.angle_beta   90.00
_cell.angle_gamma   90.00
#
_symmetry.space_group_name_H-M   'P 1'
#
loop_
_entity.id
_entity.type
_entity.pdbx_description
1 polymer ?
#
loop_
_entity_poly.entity_id
_entity_poly.type
_entity_poly.pdbx_seq_one_letter_code
_entity_poly.pdbx_strand_id
1 'polypeptide(L)'
;MLKAMTSSSNGTFSPYEVQGGGLLTLGIQSSECITWAEALQPEHVIFHILWIVENTLNLQLIEKSVGLLLAIIESQPEVLHVLLPPLMKLGLPRLLVNLLTFEMSERIPERQCMIKTIIVVPKTLSFTLMDRKASNNEVKKRGRKLEKILAFEITHTRSNGQAANETTQEALMKFKRLTTEVAKGSLQMSGDEMFVEVVGPKHHGRVRGYGDGISPTELWGSSSSTIRDLQMQLKESEERCKENDANLLRQLKEYEERSKENDANLLRKLKKFKEHCKESDANVQLLKAQVNWVESLLAQVLKNMAPFELAQFDSSS
;
A
#
# COMPACT_ATOMS: atom_id res chain seq x y z
N MET A 1 -5.63 -17.96 -8.77
CA MET A 1 -5.63 -16.57 -8.28
C MET A 1 -6.52 -15.66 -9.12
N LEU A 2 -6.31 -15.52 -10.44
CA LEU A 2 -7.30 -14.89 -11.35
C LEU A 2 -8.70 -15.56 -11.27
N LYS A 3 -8.74 -16.88 -11.07
CA LYS A 3 -9.99 -17.64 -10.82
C LYS A 3 -10.71 -17.30 -9.51
N ALA A 4 -10.02 -16.72 -8.52
CA ALA A 4 -10.63 -16.32 -7.25
C ALA A 4 -11.19 -14.89 -7.32
N MET A 5 -10.59 -14.02 -8.14
CA MET A 5 -11.07 -12.66 -8.41
C MET A 5 -12.25 -12.59 -9.39
N THR A 6 -12.53 -13.67 -10.14
CA THR A 6 -13.59 -13.71 -11.16
C THR A 6 -14.92 -14.29 -10.65
N SER A 7 -14.99 -14.72 -9.39
CA SER A 7 -16.12 -15.47 -8.83
C SER A 7 -16.99 -14.72 -7.81
N SER A 8 -16.71 -13.45 -7.50
CA SER A 8 -17.48 -12.70 -6.49
C SER A 8 -18.50 -11.76 -7.14
N SER A 9 -19.72 -12.26 -7.37
CA SER A 9 -20.85 -11.43 -7.82
C SER A 9 -21.64 -10.78 -6.68
N ASN A 10 -21.31 -11.08 -5.43
CA ASN A 10 -22.15 -10.77 -4.27
C ASN A 10 -21.37 -10.03 -3.19
N GLY A 11 -21.06 -8.75 -3.41
CA GLY A 11 -21.01 -7.66 -2.41
C GLY A 11 -20.21 -7.78 -1.10
N THR A 12 -19.58 -8.92 -0.79
CA THR A 12 -18.80 -9.17 0.41
C THR A 12 -17.42 -9.64 -0.01
N PHE A 13 -16.45 -8.73 0.05
CA PHE A 13 -15.07 -9.01 -0.31
C PHE A 13 -14.38 -9.86 0.78
N SER A 14 -13.67 -10.90 0.37
CA SER A 14 -12.98 -11.85 1.24
C SER A 14 -11.56 -11.39 1.58
N PRO A 15 -10.96 -11.78 2.73
CA PRO A 15 -9.56 -11.47 3.07
C PRO A 15 -8.54 -11.85 1.99
N TYR A 16 -8.87 -12.84 1.15
CA TYR A 16 -8.04 -13.29 0.03
C TYR A 16 -7.95 -12.29 -1.14
N GLU A 17 -8.95 -11.42 -1.31
CA GLU A 17 -8.95 -10.39 -2.37
C GLU A 17 -8.05 -9.21 -2.01
N VAL A 18 -7.93 -8.88 -0.71
CA VAL A 18 -7.03 -7.84 -0.19
C VAL A 18 -5.56 -8.27 -0.29
N GLN A 19 -5.23 -9.54 -0.02
CA GLN A 19 -3.89 -10.08 -0.27
C GLN A 19 -3.56 -10.18 -1.76
N GLY A 20 -4.57 -10.37 -2.61
CA GLY A 20 -4.38 -10.51 -4.05
C GLY A 20 -3.88 -9.25 -4.75
N GLY A 21 -4.35 -8.06 -4.34
CA GLY A 21 -3.85 -6.79 -4.87
C GLY A 21 -2.36 -6.56 -4.59
N GLY A 22 -1.88 -6.96 -3.39
CA GLY A 22 -0.47 -6.85 -3.03
C GLY A 22 0.45 -7.75 -3.88
N LEU A 23 0.01 -8.97 -4.21
CA LEU A 23 0.81 -9.86 -5.05
C LEU A 23 0.91 -9.36 -6.49
N LEU A 24 -0.16 -8.78 -7.05
CA LEU A 24 -0.13 -8.21 -8.39
C LEU A 24 0.85 -7.03 -8.49
N THR A 25 0.85 -6.16 -7.48
CA THR A 25 1.80 -5.03 -7.41
C THR A 25 3.25 -5.54 -7.37
N LEU A 26 3.53 -6.55 -6.54
CA LEU A 26 4.86 -7.15 -6.45
C LEU A 26 5.27 -7.89 -7.73
N GLY A 27 4.32 -8.56 -8.40
CA GLY A 27 4.57 -9.23 -9.69
C GLY A 27 4.96 -8.24 -10.78
N ILE A 28 4.29 -7.10 -10.85
CA ILE A 28 4.60 -6.01 -11.79
C ILE A 28 5.94 -5.33 -11.48
N GLN A 29 6.35 -5.29 -10.21
CA GLN A 29 7.65 -4.74 -9.79
C GLN A 29 8.79 -5.78 -9.85
N SER A 30 8.49 -7.05 -10.16
CA SER A 30 9.48 -8.13 -10.20
C SER A 30 10.24 -8.17 -11.53
N SER A 31 11.27 -9.02 -11.60
CA SER A 31 12.00 -9.30 -12.83
C SER A 31 11.14 -9.94 -13.94
N GLU A 32 9.97 -10.49 -13.58
CA GLU A 32 9.02 -11.13 -14.51
C GLU A 32 7.85 -10.21 -14.87
N CYS A 33 8.01 -8.89 -14.72
CA CYS A 33 6.96 -7.88 -14.91
C CYS A 33 6.18 -8.01 -16.24
N ILE A 34 6.85 -8.43 -17.33
CA ILE A 34 6.25 -8.60 -18.66
C ILE A 34 5.24 -9.76 -18.66
N THR A 35 5.57 -10.91 -18.05
CA THR A 35 4.69 -12.07 -17.97
C THR A 35 3.43 -11.76 -17.14
N TRP A 36 3.58 -10.98 -16.08
CA TRP A 36 2.44 -10.48 -15.30
C TRP A 36 1.59 -9.48 -16.09
N ALA A 37 2.21 -8.61 -16.89
CA ALA A 37 1.51 -7.66 -17.74
C ALA A 37 0.68 -8.36 -18.83
N GLU A 38 1.24 -9.38 -19.48
CA GLU A 38 0.54 -10.19 -20.47
C GLU A 38 -0.63 -10.96 -19.85
N ALA A 39 -0.47 -11.50 -18.64
CA ALA A 39 -1.54 -12.17 -17.92
C ALA A 39 -2.70 -11.22 -17.52
N LEU A 40 -2.38 -9.93 -17.30
CA LEU A 40 -3.35 -8.88 -16.99
C LEU A 40 -3.96 -8.22 -18.21
N GLN A 41 -3.39 -8.40 -19.39
CA GLN A 41 -3.83 -7.79 -20.65
C GLN A 41 -5.31 -8.04 -21.02
N PRO A 42 -5.94 -9.20 -20.75
CA PRO A 42 -7.30 -9.45 -21.20
C PRO A 42 -8.29 -8.40 -20.67
N GLU A 43 -9.11 -7.83 -21.57
CA GLU A 43 -9.98 -6.68 -21.24
C GLU A 43 -10.91 -6.97 -20.06
N HIS A 44 -11.40 -8.21 -19.92
CA HIS A 44 -12.27 -8.62 -18.82
C HIS A 44 -11.57 -8.54 -17.45
N VAL A 45 -10.25 -8.77 -17.38
CA VAL A 45 -9.47 -8.68 -16.13
C VAL A 45 -9.30 -7.22 -15.73
N ILE A 46 -8.90 -6.37 -16.70
CA ILE A 46 -8.71 -4.94 -16.48
C ILE A 46 -10.02 -4.26 -16.10
N PHE A 47 -11.11 -4.61 -16.80
CA PHE A 47 -12.44 -4.11 -16.49
C PHE A 47 -12.86 -4.51 -15.07
N HIS A 48 -12.60 -5.75 -14.66
CA HIS A 48 -12.93 -6.20 -13.31
C HIS A 48 -12.11 -5.45 -12.26
N ILE A 49 -10.82 -5.23 -12.49
CA ILE A 49 -9.96 -4.44 -11.59
C ILE A 49 -10.52 -3.01 -11.47
N LEU A 50 -10.81 -2.34 -12.58
CA LEU A 50 -11.38 -0.99 -12.58
C LEU A 50 -12.75 -0.94 -11.89
N TRP A 51 -13.60 -1.94 -12.12
CA TRP A 51 -14.91 -2.05 -11.49
C TRP A 51 -14.80 -2.21 -9.96
N ILE A 52 -13.83 -3.00 -9.48
CA ILE A 52 -13.54 -3.13 -8.04
C ILE A 52 -13.11 -1.79 -7.47
N VAL A 53 -12.22 -1.06 -8.15
CA VAL A 53 -11.75 0.26 -7.67
C VAL A 53 -12.90 1.27 -7.63
N GLU A 54 -13.81 1.23 -8.60
CA GLU A 54 -14.95 2.15 -8.70
C GLU A 54 -16.05 1.86 -7.67
N ASN A 55 -16.28 0.59 -7.32
CA ASN A 55 -17.43 0.17 -6.50
C ASN A 55 -17.07 -0.30 -5.09
N THR A 56 -15.80 -0.31 -4.71
CA THR A 56 -15.40 -0.67 -3.35
C THR A 56 -15.48 0.54 -2.40
N LEU A 57 -16.09 0.33 -1.23
CA LEU A 57 -16.02 1.27 -0.11
C LEU A 57 -14.91 0.89 0.89
N ASN A 58 -14.14 -0.17 0.61
CA ASN A 58 -13.06 -0.62 1.48
C ASN A 58 -11.77 0.17 1.17
N LEU A 59 -11.39 1.05 2.11
CA LEU A 59 -10.24 1.92 1.99
C LEU A 59 -8.91 1.18 1.73
N GLN A 60 -8.71 0.01 2.34
CA GLN A 60 -7.50 -0.80 2.11
C GLN A 60 -7.47 -1.36 0.70
N LEU A 61 -8.62 -1.71 0.13
CA LEU A 61 -8.71 -2.22 -1.24
C LEU A 61 -8.49 -1.09 -2.26
N ILE A 62 -8.99 0.11 -1.98
CA ILE A 62 -8.68 1.33 -2.76
C ILE A 62 -7.18 1.58 -2.73
N GLU A 63 -6.55 1.60 -1.56
CA GLU A 63 -5.10 1.84 -1.44
C GLU A 63 -4.27 0.81 -2.22
N LYS A 64 -4.57 -0.48 -2.10
CA LYS A 64 -3.86 -1.54 -2.84
C LYS A 64 -4.08 -1.47 -4.35
N SER A 65 -5.29 -1.15 -4.79
CA SER A 65 -5.63 -1.05 -6.21
C SER A 65 -5.06 0.21 -6.87
N VAL A 66 -5.05 1.35 -6.17
CA VAL A 66 -4.36 2.56 -6.61
C VAL A 66 -2.84 2.34 -6.61
N GLY A 67 -2.31 1.62 -5.63
CA GLY A 67 -0.91 1.21 -5.60
C GLY A 67 -0.52 0.30 -6.78
N LEU A 68 -1.41 -0.60 -7.20
CA LEU A 68 -1.24 -1.42 -8.40
C LEU A 68 -1.22 -0.57 -9.68
N LEU A 69 -2.15 0.40 -9.80
CA LEU A 69 -2.17 1.33 -10.93
C LEU A 69 -0.89 2.17 -10.99
N LEU A 70 -0.40 2.65 -9.85
CA LEU A 70 0.88 3.37 -9.80
C LEU A 70 2.04 2.47 -10.22
N ALA A 71 2.09 1.23 -9.71
CA ALA A 71 3.14 0.29 -10.09
C ALA A 71 3.13 0.00 -11.60
N ILE A 72 1.97 -0.14 -12.24
CA ILE A 72 1.87 -0.28 -13.71
C ILE A 72 2.44 0.95 -14.43
N ILE A 73 2.21 2.14 -13.88
CA ILE A 73 2.61 3.40 -14.49
C ILE A 73 4.12 3.69 -14.31
N GLU A 74 4.67 3.31 -13.17
CA GLU A 74 6.09 3.44 -12.83
C GLU A 74 6.94 2.25 -13.32
N SER A 75 6.31 1.24 -13.93
CA SER A 75 6.98 0.07 -14.47
C SER A 75 7.78 0.36 -15.74
N GLN A 76 8.47 -0.68 -16.22
CA GLN A 76 9.21 -0.66 -17.48
C GLN A 76 8.30 -0.24 -18.67
N PRO A 77 8.86 0.47 -19.67
CA PRO A 77 8.12 0.95 -20.84
C PRO A 77 7.29 -0.14 -21.55
N GLU A 78 7.80 -1.37 -21.59
CA GLU A 78 7.18 -2.53 -22.22
C GLU A 78 5.84 -2.89 -21.55
N VAL A 79 5.78 -2.84 -20.22
CA VAL A 79 4.57 -3.08 -19.42
C VAL A 79 3.53 -1.98 -19.68
N LEU A 80 3.98 -0.73 -19.68
CA LEU A 80 3.17 0.43 -20.05
C LEU A 80 2.61 0.32 -21.48
N HIS A 81 3.40 -0.21 -22.41
CA HIS A 81 2.96 -0.38 -23.79
C HIS A 81 1.81 -1.37 -23.92
N VAL A 82 1.83 -2.46 -23.13
CA VAL A 82 0.84 -3.53 -23.11
C VAL A 82 -0.44 -3.13 -22.37
N LEU A 83 -0.33 -2.57 -21.16
CA LEU A 83 -1.48 -2.37 -20.26
C LEU A 83 -2.16 -1.01 -20.37
N LEU A 84 -1.43 0.04 -20.77
CA LEU A 84 -1.97 1.39 -20.79
C LEU A 84 -3.10 1.59 -21.83
N PRO A 85 -3.02 1.06 -23.07
CA PRO A 85 -4.10 1.26 -24.04
C PRO A 85 -5.45 0.65 -23.60
N PRO A 86 -5.51 -0.61 -23.10
CA PRO A 86 -6.73 -1.16 -22.54
C PRO A 86 -7.27 -0.35 -21.34
N LEU A 87 -6.40 0.07 -20.42
CA LEU A 87 -6.79 0.88 -19.25
C LEU A 87 -7.44 2.20 -19.67
N MET A 88 -6.87 2.88 -20.66
CA MET A 88 -7.43 4.13 -21.20
C MET A 88 -8.77 3.92 -21.89
N LYS A 89 -8.90 2.84 -22.67
CA LYS A 89 -10.14 2.46 -23.37
C LYS A 89 -11.26 2.14 -22.39
N LEU A 90 -10.95 1.48 -21.28
CA LEU A 90 -11.92 0.98 -20.30
C LEU A 90 -12.31 1.99 -19.21
N GLY A 91 -11.77 3.22 -19.25
CA GLY A 91 -12.25 4.30 -18.41
C GLY A 91 -11.37 4.65 -17.21
N LEU A 92 -10.09 4.26 -17.21
CA LEU A 92 -9.11 4.74 -16.22
C LEU A 92 -9.14 6.28 -16.02
N PRO A 93 -9.26 7.12 -17.07
CA PRO A 93 -9.33 8.58 -16.87
C PRO A 93 -10.52 9.02 -16.01
N ARG A 94 -11.70 8.42 -16.23
CA ARG A 94 -12.91 8.73 -15.45
C ARG A 94 -12.75 8.28 -14.00
N LEU A 95 -12.18 7.09 -13.81
CA LEU A 95 -11.91 6.55 -12.49
C LEU A 95 -10.93 7.41 -11.69
N LEU A 96 -9.88 7.91 -12.33
CA LEU A 96 -8.93 8.83 -11.69
C LEU A 96 -9.57 10.15 -11.29
N VAL A 97 -10.47 10.70 -12.12
CA VAL A 97 -11.24 11.90 -11.77
C VAL A 97 -12.14 11.62 -10.56
N ASN A 98 -12.85 10.49 -10.55
CA ASN A 98 -13.72 10.11 -9.43
C ASN A 98 -12.95 9.91 -8.13
N LEU A 99 -11.79 9.24 -8.16
CA LEU A 99 -10.92 9.05 -7.00
C LEU A 99 -10.37 10.38 -6.49
N LEU A 100 -9.98 11.28 -7.40
CA LEU A 100 -9.55 12.62 -7.05
C LEU A 100 -10.69 13.43 -6.42
N THR A 101 -11.89 13.39 -6.99
CA THR A 101 -13.07 14.08 -6.43
C THR A 101 -13.46 13.53 -5.06
N PHE A 102 -13.42 12.20 -4.87
CA PHE A 102 -13.69 11.55 -3.60
C PHE A 102 -12.72 11.99 -2.52
N GLU A 103 -11.41 11.93 -2.80
CA GLU A 103 -10.35 12.36 -1.87
C GLU A 103 -10.48 13.85 -1.52
N MET A 104 -10.86 14.70 -2.48
CA MET A 104 -11.03 16.14 -2.24
C MET A 104 -12.28 16.48 -1.41
N SER A 105 -13.26 15.57 -1.36
CA SER A 105 -14.53 15.77 -0.64
C SER A 105 -14.50 15.28 0.82
N GLU A 106 -13.76 14.21 1.13
CA GLU A 106 -13.60 13.67 2.49
C GLU A 106 -12.25 14.10 3.09
N ARG A 107 -12.17 15.32 3.64
CA ARG A 107 -10.98 15.80 4.38
C ARG A 107 -10.82 15.08 5.72
N ILE A 108 -10.34 13.84 5.70
CA ILE A 108 -9.97 13.07 6.91
C ILE A 108 -8.44 13.10 7.07
N PRO A 109 -7.88 13.59 8.19
CA PRO A 109 -6.42 13.74 8.39
C PRO A 109 -5.62 12.44 8.30
N GLU A 110 -6.27 11.29 8.46
CA GLU A 110 -5.66 9.94 8.46
C GLU A 110 -5.41 9.38 7.04
N ARG A 111 -5.84 10.07 5.97
CA ARG A 111 -5.74 9.62 4.56
C ARG A 111 -4.55 10.18 3.77
N GLN A 112 -3.54 10.73 4.44
CA GLN A 112 -2.41 11.41 3.76
C GLN A 112 -1.53 10.52 2.85
N CYS A 113 -1.58 9.19 2.99
CA CYS A 113 -0.81 8.26 2.16
C CYS A 113 -1.41 8.07 0.75
N MET A 114 -2.73 8.22 0.58
CA MET A 114 -3.38 8.05 -0.73
C MET A 114 -3.26 9.31 -1.61
N ILE A 115 -3.20 10.49 -1.01
CA ILE A 115 -3.10 11.79 -1.71
C ILE A 115 -1.84 11.85 -2.59
N LYS A 116 -0.69 11.37 -2.11
CA LYS A 116 0.56 11.35 -2.90
C LYS A 116 0.39 10.47 -4.13
N THR A 117 -0.17 9.28 -3.97
CA THR A 117 -0.35 8.29 -5.04
C THR A 117 -1.41 8.75 -6.07
N ILE A 118 -2.54 9.28 -5.60
CA ILE A 118 -3.67 9.74 -6.44
C ILE A 118 -3.29 11.01 -7.23
N ILE A 119 -2.41 11.88 -6.72
CA ILE A 119 -1.91 13.05 -7.47
C ILE A 119 -0.79 12.67 -8.44
N VAL A 120 0.08 11.72 -8.08
CA VAL A 120 1.20 11.30 -8.91
C VAL A 120 0.72 10.55 -10.15
N VAL A 121 -0.30 9.68 -10.03
CA VAL A 121 -0.80 8.87 -11.14
C VAL A 121 -1.27 9.73 -12.34
N PRO A 122 -2.19 10.70 -12.22
CA PRO A 122 -2.61 11.55 -13.33
C PRO A 122 -1.47 12.40 -13.91
N LYS A 123 -0.55 12.86 -13.07
CA LYS A 123 0.60 13.68 -13.49
C LYS A 123 1.58 12.86 -14.35
N THR A 124 1.91 11.65 -13.92
CA THR A 124 2.79 10.72 -14.66
C THR A 124 2.11 10.21 -15.94
N LEU A 125 0.79 9.95 -15.90
CA LEU A 125 0.01 9.60 -17.08
C LEU A 125 -0.07 10.73 -18.11
N SER A 126 -0.22 11.98 -17.67
CA SER A 126 -0.25 13.13 -18.57
C SER A 126 1.09 13.31 -19.28
N PHE A 127 2.20 13.12 -18.57
CA PHE A 127 3.55 13.19 -19.12
C PHE A 127 3.79 12.07 -20.16
N THR A 128 3.48 10.82 -19.82
CA THR A 128 3.67 9.65 -20.71
C THR A 128 2.76 9.68 -21.94
N LEU A 129 1.53 10.19 -21.83
CA LEU A 129 0.62 10.37 -22.98
C LEU A 129 1.09 11.47 -23.93
N MET A 130 1.70 12.54 -23.42
CA MET A 130 2.30 13.58 -24.26
C MET A 130 3.47 13.02 -25.07
N ASP A 131 4.33 12.20 -24.45
CA ASP A 131 5.41 11.51 -25.14
C ASP A 131 4.89 10.49 -26.18
N ARG A 132 3.81 9.75 -25.87
CA ARG A 132 3.25 8.74 -26.78
C ARG A 132 2.48 9.33 -27.95
N LYS A 133 1.73 10.43 -27.76
CA LYS A 133 1.13 11.18 -28.89
C LYS A 133 2.19 11.80 -29.80
N ALA A 134 3.32 12.22 -29.24
CA ALA A 134 4.46 12.72 -30.01
C ALA A 134 5.14 11.61 -30.85
N SER A 135 5.11 10.35 -30.40
CA SER A 135 5.63 9.21 -31.16
C SER A 135 4.70 8.70 -32.26
N ASN A 136 3.37 8.85 -32.11
CA ASN A 136 2.39 8.24 -33.03
C ASN A 136 2.01 9.16 -34.20
N ASN A 137 2.19 10.48 -34.06
CA ASN A 137 2.18 11.39 -35.19
C ASN A 137 3.57 11.36 -35.83
N GLU A 138 3.70 10.79 -37.02
CA GLU A 138 4.86 10.77 -37.92
C GLU A 138 5.84 11.97 -37.75
N VAL A 139 6.74 11.93 -36.76
CA VAL A 139 7.97 12.74 -36.72
C VAL A 139 9.16 11.83 -37.05
N LYS A 140 9.02 11.08 -38.15
CA LYS A 140 10.20 10.65 -38.93
C LYS A 140 10.66 11.83 -39.79
N LYS A 141 11.32 12.81 -39.16
CA LYS A 141 12.46 13.53 -39.74
C LYS A 141 13.03 14.56 -38.75
N ARG A 142 14.25 14.24 -38.31
CA ARG A 142 15.20 15.04 -37.51
C ARG A 142 14.83 15.16 -36.03
N GLY A 143 15.69 14.60 -35.18
CA GLY A 143 15.74 14.83 -33.75
C GLY A 143 16.01 16.31 -33.43
N ARG A 144 15.01 17.15 -33.66
CA ARG A 144 14.96 18.52 -33.18
C ARG A 144 13.97 18.54 -32.02
N LYS A 145 14.48 18.94 -30.86
CA LYS A 145 13.74 19.35 -29.67
C LYS A 145 12.43 20.03 -30.10
N LEU A 146 11.29 19.56 -29.58
CA LEU A 146 9.97 20.12 -29.86
C LEU A 146 10.02 21.63 -29.61
N GLU A 147 10.10 22.43 -30.68
CA GLU A 147 10.11 23.88 -30.59
C GLU A 147 8.74 24.35 -30.09
N LYS A 148 8.71 25.27 -29.11
CA LYS A 148 7.48 25.75 -28.46
C LYS A 148 6.42 26.24 -29.46
N ILE A 149 6.88 26.70 -30.63
CA ILE A 149 6.05 27.13 -31.76
C ILE A 149 5.24 25.96 -32.35
N LEU A 150 5.85 24.79 -32.56
CA LEU A 150 5.16 23.59 -33.05
C LEU A 150 4.13 23.08 -32.05
N ALA A 151 4.48 23.11 -30.76
CA ALA A 151 3.54 22.74 -29.69
C ALA A 151 2.33 23.69 -29.65
N PHE A 152 2.55 24.99 -29.89
CA PHE A 152 1.48 25.98 -29.98
C PHE A 152 0.58 25.77 -31.19
N GLU A 153 1.16 25.49 -32.37
CA GLU A 153 0.41 25.16 -33.58
C GLU A 153 -0.49 23.93 -33.36
N ILE A 154 0.02 22.85 -32.78
CA ILE A 154 -0.77 21.63 -32.53
C ILE A 154 -1.91 21.88 -31.54
N THR A 155 -1.66 22.65 -30.48
CA THR A 155 -2.64 22.84 -29.39
C THR A 155 -3.72 23.86 -29.72
N HIS A 156 -3.45 24.80 -30.64
CA HIS A 156 -4.38 25.87 -30.97
C HIS A 156 -4.94 25.78 -32.41
N THR A 157 -4.71 24.67 -33.10
CA THR A 157 -5.32 24.38 -34.40
C THR A 157 -6.34 23.25 -34.25
N ARG A 158 -7.53 23.45 -34.82
CA ARG A 158 -8.62 22.46 -34.84
C ARG A 158 -8.26 21.30 -35.78
N SER A 159 -8.98 20.19 -35.68
CA SER A 159 -8.81 19.02 -36.56
C SER A 159 -9.02 19.33 -38.05
N ASN A 160 -9.75 20.39 -38.38
CA ASN A 160 -9.94 20.89 -39.74
C ASN A 160 -8.82 21.82 -40.24
N GLY A 161 -7.76 22.03 -39.44
CA GLY A 161 -6.62 22.89 -39.79
C GLY A 161 -6.83 24.39 -39.56
N GLN A 162 -7.98 24.82 -39.04
CA GLN A 162 -8.24 26.23 -38.72
C GLN A 162 -7.81 26.58 -37.29
N ALA A 163 -7.38 27.82 -37.06
CA ALA A 163 -7.07 28.31 -35.73
C ALA A 163 -8.30 28.25 -34.80
N ALA A 164 -8.06 28.04 -33.50
CA ALA A 164 -9.10 27.96 -32.50
C ALA A 164 -9.93 29.26 -32.39
N ASN A 165 -9.27 30.43 -32.50
CA ASN A 165 -9.85 31.77 -32.45
C ASN A 165 -8.99 32.78 -33.25
N GLU A 166 -9.47 34.02 -33.38
CA GLU A 166 -8.82 35.10 -34.14
C GLU A 166 -7.44 35.48 -33.58
N THR A 167 -7.31 35.59 -32.26
CA THR A 167 -6.03 35.88 -31.59
C THR A 167 -4.98 34.81 -31.88
N THR A 168 -5.38 33.54 -31.92
CA THR A 168 -4.52 32.42 -32.31
C THR A 168 -4.11 32.54 -33.78
N GLN A 169 -5.06 32.89 -34.65
CA GLN A 169 -4.77 33.06 -36.08
C GLN A 169 -3.71 34.15 -36.29
N GLU A 170 -3.81 35.29 -35.59
CA GLU A 170 -2.81 36.35 -35.60
C GLU A 170 -1.44 35.87 -35.10
N ALA A 171 -1.41 35.14 -33.98
CA ALA A 171 -0.17 34.59 -33.43
C ALA A 171 0.50 33.62 -34.42
N LEU A 172 -0.27 32.71 -35.05
CA LEU A 172 0.23 31.80 -36.07
C LEU A 172 0.75 32.53 -37.31
N MET A 173 0.09 33.61 -37.74
CA MET A 173 0.59 34.45 -38.83
C MET A 173 1.91 35.14 -38.48
N LYS A 174 2.05 35.66 -37.25
CA LYS A 174 3.30 36.25 -36.76
C LYS A 174 4.43 35.21 -36.70
N PHE A 175 4.15 33.99 -36.21
CA PHE A 175 5.14 32.90 -36.23
C PHE A 175 5.62 32.57 -37.64
N LYS A 176 4.70 32.45 -38.61
CA LYS A 176 5.05 32.18 -40.01
C LYS A 176 5.92 33.28 -40.61
N ARG A 177 5.61 34.55 -40.30
CA ARG A 177 6.40 35.69 -40.74
C ARG A 177 7.82 35.66 -40.18
N LEU A 178 7.97 35.54 -38.86
CA LEU A 178 9.28 35.51 -38.19
C LEU A 178 10.12 34.31 -38.64
N THR A 179 9.49 33.14 -38.84
CA THR A 179 10.18 31.96 -39.39
C THR A 179 10.71 32.22 -40.79
N THR A 180 9.96 32.94 -41.63
CA THR A 180 10.37 33.30 -42.99
C THR A 180 11.52 34.33 -42.99
N GLU A 181 11.47 35.30 -42.08
CA GLU A 181 12.52 36.33 -41.93
C GLU A 181 13.83 35.71 -41.43
N VAL A 182 13.76 34.75 -40.49
CA VAL A 182 14.93 33.99 -40.01
C VAL A 182 15.49 33.07 -41.11
N ALA A 183 14.62 32.39 -41.87
CA ALA A 183 15.06 31.52 -42.97
C ALA A 183 15.74 32.30 -44.11
N LYS A 184 15.33 33.55 -44.35
CA LYS A 184 15.96 34.46 -45.32
C LYS A 184 17.26 35.10 -44.81
N GLY A 185 17.65 34.84 -43.55
CA GLY A 185 18.83 35.43 -42.92
C GLY A 185 18.69 36.92 -42.59
N SER A 186 17.48 37.48 -42.70
CA SER A 186 17.21 38.89 -42.41
C SER A 186 17.16 39.19 -40.91
N LEU A 187 17.00 38.15 -40.09
CA LEU A 187 16.94 38.23 -38.64
C LEU A 187 17.61 36.97 -38.07
N GLN A 188 18.53 37.11 -37.12
CA GLN A 188 18.97 35.98 -36.31
C GLN A 188 18.15 35.98 -35.02
N MET A 189 17.18 35.08 -34.94
CA MET A 189 16.32 34.93 -33.76
C MET A 189 16.09 33.44 -33.51
N SER A 190 16.22 33.02 -32.26
CA SER A 190 15.92 31.65 -31.85
C SER A 190 14.42 31.39 -31.79
N GLY A 191 13.99 30.13 -31.89
CA GLY A 191 12.57 29.78 -31.76
C GLY A 191 11.96 30.16 -30.41
N ASP A 192 12.77 30.21 -29.35
CA ASP A 192 12.34 30.64 -28.01
C ASP A 192 12.13 32.16 -27.92
N GLU A 193 13.00 32.95 -28.55
CA GLU A 193 12.84 34.41 -28.66
C GLU A 193 11.62 34.75 -29.51
N MET A 194 11.44 34.07 -30.65
CA MET A 194 10.25 34.19 -31.49
C MET A 194 8.97 33.87 -30.71
N PHE A 195 9.02 32.88 -29.80
CA PHE A 195 7.91 32.53 -28.93
C PHE A 195 7.62 33.59 -27.86
N VAL A 196 8.65 34.20 -27.27
CA VAL A 196 8.49 35.32 -26.33
C VAL A 196 7.92 36.55 -27.04
N GLU A 197 8.35 36.83 -28.27
CA GLU A 197 7.88 37.97 -29.05
C GLU A 197 6.39 37.85 -29.40
N VAL A 198 5.94 36.65 -29.79
CA VAL A 198 4.54 36.44 -30.22
C VAL A 198 3.59 36.25 -29.04
N VAL A 199 4.01 35.51 -28.00
CA VAL A 199 3.13 35.12 -26.88
C VAL A 199 3.34 36.00 -25.64
N GLY A 200 4.43 36.77 -25.58
CA GLY A 200 4.80 37.61 -24.46
C GLY A 200 5.67 36.91 -23.41
N PRO A 201 6.14 37.65 -22.38
CA PRO A 201 6.98 37.13 -21.29
C PRO A 201 6.20 36.20 -20.33
N LYS A 202 6.90 35.57 -19.38
CA LYS A 202 6.32 34.54 -18.50
C LYS A 202 5.88 35.27 -17.25
N HIS A 203 4.60 35.19 -16.93
CA HIS A 203 4.06 35.84 -15.74
C HIS A 203 3.98 34.84 -14.60
N HIS A 204 4.36 35.28 -13.39
CA HIS A 204 4.21 34.48 -12.18
C HIS A 204 2.72 34.24 -11.90
N GLY A 205 2.33 33.00 -11.59
CA GLY A 205 0.93 32.65 -11.34
C GLY A 205 0.03 32.59 -12.57
N ARG A 206 0.57 32.59 -13.80
CA ARG A 206 -0.23 32.40 -15.02
C ARG A 206 0.46 31.47 -16.01
N VAL A 207 -0.33 30.61 -16.66
CA VAL A 207 0.17 29.73 -17.73
C VAL A 207 0.18 30.51 -19.04
N ARG A 208 1.39 30.77 -19.57
CA ARG A 208 1.59 31.52 -20.81
C ARG A 208 0.86 30.86 -21.98
N GLY A 209 0.13 31.63 -22.78
CA GLY A 209 -0.61 31.16 -23.97
C GLY A 209 -2.07 30.77 -23.73
N TYR A 210 -2.56 30.74 -22.49
CA TYR A 210 -3.93 30.34 -22.14
C TYR A 210 -4.87 31.51 -21.74
N GLY A 211 -4.47 32.76 -22.02
CA GLY A 211 -5.26 33.97 -21.69
C GLY A 211 -5.28 34.35 -20.21
N ASP A 212 -6.18 35.27 -19.83
CA ASP A 212 -6.43 35.73 -18.44
C ASP A 212 -7.17 34.69 -17.57
N GLY A 213 -6.91 33.39 -17.79
CA GLY A 213 -7.55 32.32 -17.02
C GLY A 213 -7.40 32.50 -15.51
N ILE A 214 -8.27 31.84 -14.74
CA ILE A 214 -8.27 31.83 -13.27
C ILE A 214 -6.86 31.54 -12.77
N SER A 215 -6.27 32.47 -12.03
CA SER A 215 -4.95 32.30 -11.46
C SER A 215 -4.97 31.23 -10.36
N PRO A 216 -3.87 30.50 -10.15
CA PRO A 216 -3.74 29.57 -9.04
C PRO A 216 -4.10 30.20 -7.68
N THR A 217 -3.82 31.49 -7.49
CA THR A 217 -4.17 32.23 -6.27
C THR A 217 -5.67 32.48 -6.15
N GLU A 218 -6.38 32.69 -7.26
CA GLU A 218 -7.85 32.80 -7.27
C GLU A 218 -8.55 31.45 -7.06
N LEU A 219 -7.94 30.35 -7.53
CA LEU A 219 -8.51 29.01 -7.39
C LEU A 219 -8.19 28.36 -6.04
N TRP A 220 -6.97 28.53 -5.54
CA TRP A 220 -6.45 27.85 -4.34
C TRP A 220 -6.13 28.79 -3.17
N GLY A 221 -6.38 30.09 -3.31
CA GLY A 221 -6.06 31.11 -2.30
C GLY A 221 -4.56 31.37 -2.17
N SER A 222 -4.19 32.31 -1.29
CA SER A 222 -2.79 32.59 -0.95
C SER A 222 -2.17 31.39 -0.25
N SER A 223 -1.40 30.59 -1.01
CA SER A 223 -0.84 29.30 -0.62
C SER A 223 0.07 29.35 0.63
N SER A 224 0.49 30.54 1.04
CA SER A 224 1.38 30.77 2.20
C SER A 224 0.75 30.35 3.53
N SER A 225 -0.54 30.65 3.77
CA SER A 225 -1.21 30.29 5.02
C SER A 225 -1.52 28.78 5.07
N THR A 226 -2.04 28.23 3.98
CA THR A 226 -2.45 26.82 3.91
C THR A 226 -1.26 25.86 4.04
N ILE A 227 -0.10 26.18 3.44
CA ILE A 227 1.11 25.35 3.57
C ILE A 227 1.62 25.35 5.01
N ARG A 228 1.59 26.51 5.67
CA ARG A 228 2.00 26.64 7.07
C ARG A 228 1.10 25.84 8.01
N ASP A 229 -0.21 25.90 7.80
CA ASP A 229 -1.19 25.15 8.58
C ASP A 229 -1.02 23.64 8.38
N LEU A 230 -0.77 23.19 7.14
CA LEU A 230 -0.49 21.80 6.84
C LEU A 230 0.84 21.31 7.46
N GLN A 231 1.88 22.15 7.48
CA GLN A 231 3.15 21.82 8.15
C GLN A 231 2.97 21.67 9.66
N MET A 232 2.14 22.52 10.27
CA MET A 232 1.80 22.43 11.69
C MET A 232 1.03 21.15 11.99
N GLN A 233 0.01 20.82 11.21
CA GLN A 233 -0.76 19.57 11.35
C GLN A 233 0.10 18.31 11.14
N LEU A 234 1.04 18.35 10.20
CA LEU A 234 1.98 17.25 9.98
C LEU A 234 2.84 17.02 11.23
N LYS A 235 3.38 18.10 11.81
CA LYS A 235 4.22 18.03 13.01
C LYS A 235 3.43 17.51 14.22
N GLU A 236 2.20 17.99 14.41
CA GLU A 236 1.30 17.51 15.47
C GLU A 236 0.93 16.03 15.26
N SER A 237 0.75 15.59 14.01
CA SER A 237 0.49 14.18 13.70
C SER A 237 1.71 13.30 13.98
N GLU A 238 2.92 13.76 13.64
CA GLU A 238 4.16 13.04 13.93
C GLU A 238 4.40 12.90 15.45
N GLU A 239 4.11 13.96 16.21
CA GLU A 239 4.22 13.94 17.68
C GLU A 239 3.21 12.99 18.31
N ARG A 240 1.95 12.98 17.84
CA ARG A 240 0.94 12.00 18.27
C ARG A 240 1.32 10.56 17.93
N CYS A 241 1.92 10.33 16.76
CA CYS A 241 2.40 9.00 16.38
C CYS A 241 3.47 8.50 17.34
N LYS A 242 4.45 9.37 17.66
CA LYS A 242 5.52 9.03 18.63
C LYS A 242 4.97 8.73 20.02
N GLU A 243 3.99 9.50 20.47
CA GLU A 243 3.33 9.26 21.77
C GLU A 243 2.59 7.92 21.80
N ASN A 244 1.85 7.60 20.73
CA ASN A 244 1.15 6.33 20.60
C ASN A 244 2.12 5.14 20.57
N ASP A 245 3.23 5.25 19.83
CA ASP A 245 4.27 4.23 19.77
C ASP A 245 4.93 4.01 21.15
N ALA A 246 5.20 5.10 21.88
CA ALA A 246 5.74 5.03 23.23
C ALA A 246 4.77 4.36 24.22
N ASN A 247 3.47 4.67 24.11
CA ASN A 247 2.43 4.02 24.91
C ASN A 247 2.30 2.53 24.59
N LEU A 248 2.35 2.15 23.30
CA LEU A 248 2.31 0.76 22.87
C LEU A 248 3.52 -0.02 23.41
N LEU A 249 4.73 0.54 23.31
CA LEU A 249 5.94 -0.05 23.88
C LEU A 249 5.85 -0.23 25.40
N ARG A 250 5.26 0.74 26.11
CA ARG A 250 5.04 0.64 27.56
C ARG A 250 4.08 -0.50 27.91
N GLN A 251 2.97 -0.64 27.18
CA GLN A 251 2.02 -1.74 27.39
C GLN A 251 2.64 -3.11 27.09
N LEU A 252 3.42 -3.22 26.00
CA LEU A 252 4.11 -4.46 25.66
C LEU A 252 5.10 -4.87 26.76
N LYS A 253 5.86 -3.91 27.29
CA LYS A 253 6.79 -4.16 28.39
C LYS A 253 6.06 -4.61 29.65
N GLU A 254 4.94 -3.96 29.99
CA GLU A 254 4.13 -4.34 31.15
C GLU A 254 3.53 -5.74 30.98
N TYR A 255 3.06 -6.07 29.79
CA TYR A 255 2.55 -7.41 29.47
C TYR A 255 3.65 -8.48 29.58
N GLU A 256 4.85 -8.19 29.08
CA GLU A 256 6.01 -9.08 29.17
C GLU A 256 6.43 -9.31 30.63
N GLU A 257 6.50 -8.26 31.44
CA GLU A 257 6.80 -8.36 32.87
C GLU A 257 5.73 -9.18 33.62
N ARG A 258 4.45 -8.94 33.33
CA ARG A 258 3.32 -9.70 33.89
C ARG A 258 3.38 -11.17 33.51
N SER A 259 3.77 -11.49 32.27
CA SER A 259 3.98 -12.87 31.83
C SER A 259 5.11 -13.54 32.63
N LYS A 260 6.25 -12.87 32.77
CA LYS A 260 7.39 -13.39 33.56
C LYS A 260 7.02 -13.63 35.02
N GLU A 261 6.24 -12.73 35.62
CA GLU A 261 5.78 -12.90 37.00
C GLU A 261 4.80 -14.08 37.14
N ASN A 262 3.88 -14.25 36.19
CA ASN A 262 2.98 -15.41 36.16
C ASN A 262 3.75 -16.72 36.06
N ASP A 263 4.76 -16.80 35.19
CA ASP A 263 5.62 -17.98 35.04
C ASP A 263 6.41 -18.28 36.33
N ALA A 264 6.96 -17.25 36.98
CA ALA A 264 7.66 -17.40 38.25
C ALA A 264 6.73 -17.89 39.39
N ASN A 265 5.48 -17.41 39.41
CA ASN A 265 4.48 -17.85 40.37
C ASN A 265 4.08 -19.33 40.13
N LEU A 266 3.88 -19.71 38.86
CA LEU A 266 3.63 -21.10 38.47
C LEU A 266 4.77 -22.02 38.94
N LEU A 267 6.02 -21.63 38.70
CA LEU A 267 7.21 -22.38 39.14
C LEU A 267 7.27 -22.53 40.66
N ARG A 268 6.95 -21.49 41.43
CA ARG A 268 6.85 -21.58 42.90
C ARG A 268 5.79 -22.56 43.35
N LYS A 269 4.59 -22.54 42.74
CA LYS A 269 3.51 -23.47 43.05
C LYS A 269 3.91 -24.91 42.73
N LEU A 270 4.52 -25.16 41.57
CA LEU A 270 5.03 -26.47 41.18
C LEU A 270 6.10 -26.98 42.15
N LYS A 271 7.03 -26.12 42.58
CA LYS A 271 8.05 -26.49 43.57
C LYS A 271 7.43 -26.92 44.91
N LYS A 272 6.44 -26.16 45.40
CA LYS A 272 5.70 -26.51 46.63
C LYS A 272 4.97 -27.84 46.49
N PHE A 273 4.27 -28.04 45.38
CA PHE A 273 3.54 -29.28 45.11
C PHE A 273 4.49 -30.48 45.06
N LYS A 274 5.63 -30.34 44.39
CA LYS A 274 6.66 -31.39 44.32
C LYS A 274 7.19 -31.77 45.70
N GLU A 275 7.41 -30.78 46.57
CA GLU A 275 7.90 -31.06 47.93
C GLU A 275 6.84 -31.79 48.76
N HIS A 276 5.57 -31.38 48.68
CA HIS A 276 4.46 -32.07 49.32
C HIS A 276 4.32 -33.51 48.82
N CYS A 277 4.52 -33.78 47.52
CA CYS A 277 4.52 -35.15 47.00
C CYS A 277 5.66 -35.99 47.57
N LYS A 278 6.87 -35.45 47.73
CA LYS A 278 7.99 -36.18 48.35
C LYS A 278 7.72 -36.51 49.81
N GLU A 279 7.20 -35.54 50.56
CA GLU A 279 6.85 -35.75 51.97
C GLU A 279 5.75 -36.80 52.12
N SER A 280 4.71 -36.72 51.28
CA SER A 280 3.67 -37.74 51.24
C SER A 280 4.20 -39.12 50.88
N ASP A 281 5.12 -39.22 49.91
CA ASP A 281 5.74 -40.50 49.53
C ASP A 281 6.59 -41.08 50.66
N ALA A 282 7.39 -40.25 51.34
CA ALA A 282 8.16 -40.66 52.52
C ALA A 282 7.25 -41.17 53.66
N ASN A 283 6.13 -40.50 53.91
CA ASN A 283 5.14 -40.92 54.90
C ASN A 283 4.51 -42.27 54.53
N VAL A 284 4.18 -42.48 53.25
CA VAL A 284 3.64 -43.77 52.76
C VAL A 284 4.67 -44.89 52.93
N GLN A 285 5.95 -44.63 52.66
CA GLN A 285 7.02 -45.62 52.86
C GLN A 285 7.21 -45.97 54.33
N LEU A 286 7.14 -44.98 55.23
CA LEU A 286 7.20 -45.21 56.67
C LEU A 286 6.02 -46.08 57.15
N LEU A 287 4.80 -45.76 56.73
CA LEU A 287 3.61 -46.54 57.07
C LEU A 287 3.71 -47.99 56.55
N LYS A 288 4.20 -48.18 55.32
CA LYS A 288 4.49 -49.53 54.78
C LYS A 288 5.49 -50.29 55.64
N ALA A 289 6.59 -49.64 56.06
CA ALA A 289 7.58 -50.28 56.91
C ALA A 289 7.00 -50.67 58.29
N GLN A 290 6.15 -49.83 58.87
CA GLN A 290 5.45 -50.13 60.12
C GLN A 290 4.50 -51.32 59.98
N VAL A 291 3.70 -51.37 58.91
CA VAL A 291 2.81 -52.50 58.62
C VAL A 291 3.60 -53.80 58.49
N ASN A 292 4.67 -53.80 57.69
CA ASN A 292 5.53 -54.97 57.53
C ASN A 292 6.15 -55.44 58.86
N TRP A 293 6.51 -54.52 59.75
CA TRP A 293 7.04 -54.87 61.07
C TRP A 293 5.99 -55.55 61.95
N VAL A 294 4.76 -55.03 61.97
CA VAL A 294 3.64 -55.65 62.69
C VAL A 294 3.31 -57.03 62.13
N GLU A 295 3.27 -57.18 60.80
CA GLU A 295 3.05 -58.47 60.13
C GLU A 295 4.12 -59.50 60.53
N SER A 296 5.40 -59.09 60.58
CA SER A 296 6.51 -59.95 61.01
C SER A 296 6.42 -60.36 62.48
N LEU A 297 6.09 -59.42 63.38
CA LEU A 297 5.86 -59.73 64.79
C LEU A 297 4.70 -60.70 64.97
N LEU A 298 3.59 -60.48 64.26
CA LEU A 298 2.44 -61.38 64.30
C LEU A 298 2.83 -62.78 63.83
N ALA A 299 3.59 -62.90 62.75
CA ALA A 299 4.11 -64.19 62.27
C ALA A 299 5.01 -64.88 63.32
N GLN A 300 5.86 -64.12 64.01
CA GLN A 300 6.73 -64.66 65.07
C GLN A 300 5.92 -65.13 66.29
N VAL A 301 4.91 -64.37 66.71
CA VAL A 301 4.01 -64.76 67.81
C VAL A 301 3.25 -66.03 67.44
N LEU A 302 2.69 -66.11 66.23
CA LEU A 302 2.00 -67.31 65.75
C LEU A 302 2.94 -68.53 65.70
N LYS A 303 4.19 -68.34 65.29
CA LYS A 303 5.21 -69.40 65.30
C LYS A 303 5.54 -69.89 66.72
N ASN A 304 5.63 -68.97 67.69
CA ASN A 304 5.91 -69.30 69.09
C ASN A 304 4.70 -69.90 69.82
N MET A 305 3.48 -69.74 69.29
CA MET A 305 2.25 -70.35 69.82
C MET A 305 1.90 -71.70 69.16
N ALA A 306 2.63 -72.14 68.13
CA ALA A 306 2.56 -73.50 67.62
C ALA A 306 3.37 -74.45 68.55
N PRO A 307 2.85 -75.64 68.90
CA PRO A 307 2.43 -75.92 70.27
C PRO A 307 3.51 -76.47 71.21
N PHE A 308 3.39 -76.05 72.49
CA PHE A 308 3.90 -76.70 73.70
C PHE A 308 3.06 -77.96 74.05
N GLU A 309 2.62 -78.71 73.04
CA GLU A 309 2.04 -80.04 73.20
C GLU A 309 2.92 -81.00 72.42
N LEU A 310 3.79 -81.71 73.15
CA LEU A 310 4.12 -83.13 72.99
C LEU A 310 5.21 -83.48 74.01
N ALA A 311 4.95 -84.53 74.79
CA ALA A 311 5.68 -85.03 75.98
C ALA A 311 5.30 -84.28 77.28
N GLN A 312 4.47 -84.81 78.18
CA GLN A 312 4.45 -86.18 78.69
C GLN A 312 3.03 -86.57 79.10
N PHE A 313 2.45 -87.56 78.42
CA PHE A 313 1.40 -88.41 78.97
C PHE A 313 1.70 -89.84 78.51
N ASP A 314 2.77 -90.40 79.07
CA ASP A 314 2.98 -91.84 79.14
C ASP A 314 3.15 -92.20 80.61
N SER A 315 2.51 -93.32 81.00
CA SER A 315 2.41 -93.93 82.35
C SER A 315 1.38 -93.31 83.30
N SER A 316 0.50 -94.04 84.00
CA SER A 316 0.18 -95.46 84.07
C SER A 316 -1.08 -95.62 84.95
N SER A 317 -1.90 -96.63 84.63
CA SER A 317 -2.83 -97.39 85.51
C SER A 317 -3.98 -96.67 86.20
#